data_AF-A0A812Y8M2-F1
#
_entry.id   AF-A0A812Y8M2-F1
#
_cell.length_a   1.000
_cell.length_b   1.000
_cell.length_c   1.000
_cell.angle_alpha   90.00
_cell.angle_beta   90.00
_cell.angle_gamma   90.00
#
_symmetry.space_group_name_H-M   'P 1'
#
loop_
_entity.id
_entity.type
_entity.pdbx_description
1 polymer ?
#
loop_
_entity_poly.entity_id
_entity_poly.type
_entity_poly.pdbx_seq_one_letter_code
_entity_poly.pdbx_strand_id
1 'polypeptide(L)'
;MVNPNAAPLEIGNDTQRSGLWLLPVYVNHSCLPNVQRLIVLDCLFLRAGRDLKAGEELFDSYAETLQPFYRRREALATYGFHCCCERCNFEEAVFGQQRKAAEDILEKAAEAAQGAEGAELAERLEAIANGAEVFAAKELETALQEAGRLATLQMSVYELPSTPLSAQRMALLRDGFEQCVDDAEKRCFEQQDKLQALLLGSLANVLRGFALSLRGLNRYVEAAAAWCRVLDALEQVIPGSELTAIVANDMLSNKLLAFHLDYHKAAQKELRRALLRSHQAYGGGVETWRFFTSKLFADSVLDGGTATWTAMQKEQSQLARGCREQGYSSKEVTVAAVEVRKEEKPGFEELLRKQAARRTQEKVGSRHGQNTKNAVVPGAKAAPTLSRSHQKPEQEELSSKSTQGQGPQGEGDAASCSVTSETDSAGLEIIKVVVHLPGLSSAAEASLEVSPTELKVASLRPDLPHRICAVLPTEVETSSSTAKWSRRSQQLTVQLRALRDTAGP
;
A
#
# COMPACT_ATOMS: atom_id res chain seq x y z
N MET A 1 -39.24 1.05 14.14
CA MET A 1 -39.35 1.98 13.00
C MET A 1 -38.03 1.95 12.26
N VAL A 2 -38.05 1.63 10.95
CA VAL A 2 -36.85 1.74 10.11
C VAL A 2 -36.68 3.22 9.77
N ASN A 3 -35.47 3.77 9.94
CA ASN A 3 -35.16 5.14 9.51
C ASN A 3 -35.51 5.26 8.01
N PRO A 4 -36.45 6.13 7.60
CA PRO A 4 -36.86 6.26 6.19
C PRO A 4 -35.71 6.76 5.29
N ASN A 5 -34.65 7.30 5.88
CA ASN A 5 -33.44 7.74 5.19
C ASN A 5 -32.33 6.68 5.19
N ALA A 6 -32.61 5.45 5.64
CA ALA A 6 -31.63 4.38 5.62
C ALA A 6 -31.30 3.99 4.17
N ALA A 7 -30.13 4.42 3.71
CA ALA A 7 -29.64 4.08 2.38
C ALA A 7 -29.10 2.63 2.38
N PRO A 8 -29.48 1.81 1.39
CA PRO A 8 -28.84 0.52 1.19
C PRO A 8 -27.34 0.73 0.93
N LEU A 9 -26.50 -0.05 1.62
CA LEU A 9 -25.06 -0.02 1.42
C LEU A 9 -24.65 -1.13 0.44
N GLU A 10 -23.86 -0.79 -0.56
CA GLU A 10 -23.27 -1.76 -1.49
C GLU A 10 -22.28 -2.66 -0.75
N ILE A 11 -22.33 -3.97 -1.06
CA ILE A 11 -21.48 -4.97 -0.41
C ILE A 11 -20.24 -5.20 -1.27
N GLY A 12 -19.12 -4.60 -0.87
CA GLY A 12 -17.88 -4.61 -1.65
C GLY A 12 -18.01 -3.73 -2.90
N ASN A 13 -17.32 -4.10 -3.98
CA ASN A 13 -17.41 -3.40 -5.28
C ASN A 13 -18.55 -3.93 -6.17
N ASP A 14 -19.56 -4.59 -5.58
CA ASP A 14 -20.65 -5.22 -6.32
C ASP A 14 -21.95 -4.42 -6.17
N THR A 15 -22.24 -3.61 -7.20
CA THR A 15 -23.45 -2.77 -7.27
C THR A 15 -24.75 -3.58 -7.35
N GLN A 16 -24.68 -4.91 -7.53
CA GLN A 16 -25.86 -5.79 -7.55
C GLN A 16 -26.21 -6.34 -6.16
N ARG A 17 -25.35 -6.12 -5.15
CA ARG A 17 -25.59 -6.59 -3.78
C ARG A 17 -25.62 -5.41 -2.83
N SER A 18 -26.77 -5.25 -2.16
CA SER A 18 -26.94 -4.25 -1.11
C SER A 18 -27.47 -4.87 0.16
N GLY A 19 -27.15 -4.24 1.29
CA GLY A 19 -27.65 -4.61 2.61
C GLY A 19 -28.16 -3.41 3.39
N LEU A 20 -29.03 -3.70 4.36
CA LEU A 20 -29.59 -2.71 5.28
C LEU A 20 -29.23 -3.09 6.72
N TRP A 21 -28.42 -2.26 7.38
CA TRP A 21 -28.07 -2.44 8.78
C TRP A 21 -28.68 -1.32 9.61
N LEU A 22 -29.70 -1.64 10.42
CA LEU A 22 -30.53 -0.66 11.11
C LEU A 22 -29.85 0.10 12.25
N LEU A 23 -28.74 -0.41 12.78
CA LEU A 23 -27.99 0.28 13.84
C LEU A 23 -26.96 1.29 13.26
N PRO A 24 -26.13 0.92 12.27
CA PRO A 24 -25.23 1.86 11.59
C PRO A 24 -25.89 3.07 10.92
N VAL A 25 -27.16 2.97 10.50
CA VAL A 25 -27.87 4.09 9.82
C VAL A 25 -28.12 5.32 10.72
N TYR A 26 -27.80 5.23 12.02
CA TYR A 26 -27.84 6.37 12.94
C TYR A 26 -26.52 7.16 12.98
N VAL A 27 -25.44 6.63 12.42
CA VAL A 27 -24.12 7.26 12.42
C VAL A 27 -24.08 8.33 11.34
N ASN A 28 -23.91 9.60 11.71
CA ASN A 28 -23.95 10.71 10.75
C ASN A 28 -22.71 10.78 9.85
N HIS A 29 -22.78 11.64 8.84
CA HIS A 29 -21.67 11.87 7.92
C HIS A 29 -20.66 12.90 8.43
N SER A 30 -19.37 12.64 8.24
CA SER A 30 -18.31 13.66 8.19
C SER A 30 -17.30 13.34 7.08
N CYS A 31 -16.74 14.36 6.43
CA CYS A 31 -15.60 14.18 5.52
C CYS A 31 -14.26 13.99 6.28
N LEU A 32 -14.30 14.08 7.62
CA LEU A 32 -13.29 13.63 8.58
C LEU A 32 -13.95 12.56 9.48
N PRO A 33 -14.20 11.36 8.96
CA PRO A 33 -14.85 10.32 9.74
C PRO A 33 -13.94 9.87 10.89
N ASN A 34 -14.53 9.66 12.07
CA ASN A 34 -13.82 9.13 13.24
C ASN A 34 -14.05 7.62 13.43
N VAL A 35 -14.91 7.02 12.61
CA VAL A 35 -15.05 5.57 12.47
C VAL A 35 -14.76 5.11 11.04
N GLN A 36 -14.40 3.85 10.91
CA GLN A 36 -14.19 3.15 9.64
C GLN A 36 -15.21 2.03 9.54
N ARG A 37 -15.84 1.93 8.38
CA ARG A 37 -16.83 0.90 8.06
C ARG A 37 -16.19 -0.21 7.25
N LEU A 38 -16.42 -1.45 7.69
CA LEU A 38 -16.03 -2.66 6.98
C LEU A 38 -17.23 -3.59 6.87
N ILE A 39 -17.48 -4.12 5.67
CA ILE A 39 -18.53 -5.12 5.44
C ILE A 39 -17.86 -6.45 5.11
N VAL A 40 -18.12 -7.48 5.93
CA VAL A 40 -17.65 -8.84 5.71
C VAL A 40 -18.88 -9.73 5.58
N LEU A 41 -19.08 -10.26 4.37
CA LEU A 41 -20.27 -11.06 4.03
C LEU A 41 -21.57 -10.28 4.31
N ASP A 42 -22.32 -10.67 5.34
CA ASP A 42 -23.58 -10.06 5.79
C ASP A 42 -23.44 -9.24 7.09
N CYS A 43 -22.20 -9.06 7.57
CA CYS A 43 -21.89 -8.35 8.80
C CYS A 43 -21.23 -7.00 8.51
N LEU A 44 -21.71 -5.94 9.17
CA LEU A 44 -21.12 -4.61 9.13
C LEU A 44 -20.42 -4.30 10.45
N PHE A 45 -19.14 -3.96 10.35
CA PHE A 45 -18.28 -3.54 11.44
C PHE A 45 -18.05 -2.04 11.36
N LEU A 46 -18.26 -1.35 12.48
CA LEU A 46 -17.83 0.04 12.66
C LEU A 46 -16.72 0.04 13.71
N ARG A 47 -15.58 0.61 13.35
CA ARG A 47 -14.39 0.61 14.20
C ARG A 47 -13.88 2.04 14.34
N ALA A 48 -13.46 2.43 15.53
CA ALA A 48 -12.82 3.73 15.70
C ALA A 48 -11.57 3.83 14.81
N GLY A 49 -11.48 4.89 14.01
CA GLY A 49 -10.30 5.20 13.17
C GLY A 49 -9.24 6.03 13.91
N ARG A 50 -9.63 6.61 15.04
CA ARG A 50 -8.80 7.41 15.95
C ARG A 50 -9.30 7.25 17.38
N ASP A 51 -8.55 7.80 18.34
CA ASP A 51 -9.02 7.89 19.72
C ASP A 51 -10.28 8.76 19.79
N LEU A 52 -11.27 8.30 20.57
CA LEU A 52 -12.57 8.96 20.73
C LEU A 52 -12.75 9.42 22.17
N LYS A 53 -13.29 10.61 22.37
CA LYS A 53 -13.67 11.10 23.71
C LYS A 53 -15.03 10.54 24.13
N ALA A 54 -15.25 10.41 25.43
CA ALA A 54 -16.58 10.05 25.95
C ALA A 54 -17.61 11.12 25.52
N GLY A 55 -18.71 10.68 24.92
CA GLY A 55 -19.75 11.56 24.38
C GLY A 55 -19.44 12.18 23.02
N GLU A 56 -18.30 11.86 22.40
CA GLU A 56 -18.03 12.26 21.01
C GLU A 56 -18.99 11.54 20.05
N GLU A 57 -19.61 12.28 19.14
CA GLU A 57 -20.48 11.70 18.10
C GLU A 57 -19.66 10.85 17.12
N LEU A 58 -20.23 9.75 16.67
CA LEU A 58 -19.61 8.89 15.66
C LEU A 58 -19.96 9.39 14.26
N PHE A 59 -18.94 9.49 13.40
CA PHE A 59 -19.09 9.92 12.02
C PHE A 59 -18.45 8.93 11.04
N ASP A 60 -19.24 8.51 10.06
CA ASP A 60 -18.82 7.70 8.91
C ASP A 60 -18.75 8.57 7.64
N SER A 61 -18.10 8.09 6.57
CA SER A 61 -18.16 8.76 5.27
C SER A 61 -19.18 8.10 4.35
N TYR A 62 -20.11 8.90 3.82
CA TYR A 62 -21.09 8.47 2.82
C TYR A 62 -20.63 8.76 1.39
N ALA A 63 -19.54 9.50 1.24
CA ALA A 63 -18.96 9.88 -0.03
C ALA A 63 -17.50 9.42 -0.11
N GLU A 64 -16.96 9.37 -1.32
CA GLU A 64 -15.54 9.14 -1.54
C GLU A 64 -14.73 10.29 -0.91
N THR A 65 -13.82 9.95 -0.01
CA THR A 65 -13.13 10.93 0.84
C THR A 65 -11.95 11.59 0.14
N LEU A 66 -11.41 10.95 -0.91
CA LEU A 66 -10.21 11.38 -1.64
C LEU A 66 -10.52 12.29 -2.84
N GLN A 67 -11.51 13.17 -2.68
CA GLN A 67 -11.96 14.12 -3.71
C GLN A 67 -12.21 15.49 -3.07
N PRO A 68 -12.24 16.60 -3.84
CA PRO A 68 -12.49 17.93 -3.29
C PRO A 68 -13.89 18.13 -2.71
N PHE A 69 -14.04 19.08 -1.78
CA PHE A 69 -15.29 19.35 -1.06
C PHE A 69 -16.54 19.49 -1.94
N TYR A 70 -16.43 20.11 -3.12
CA TYR A 70 -17.56 20.34 -4.01
C TYR A 70 -18.07 19.03 -4.62
N ARG A 71 -17.19 18.09 -5.01
CA ARG A 71 -17.59 16.76 -5.49
C ARG A 71 -18.22 15.93 -4.36
N ARG A 72 -17.66 16.03 -3.14
CA ARG A 72 -18.23 15.35 -1.97
C ARG A 72 -19.63 15.88 -1.65
N ARG A 73 -19.84 17.20 -1.64
CA ARG A 73 -21.16 17.82 -1.41
C ARG A 73 -22.17 17.47 -2.50
N GLU A 74 -21.74 17.41 -3.76
CA GLU A 74 -22.58 16.96 -4.87
C GLU A 74 -23.05 15.50 -4.68
N ALA A 75 -22.14 14.59 -4.30
CA ALA A 75 -22.50 13.20 -4.00
C ALA A 75 -23.49 13.09 -2.82
N LEU A 76 -23.32 13.93 -1.80
CA LEU A 76 -24.18 13.96 -0.61
C LEU A 76 -25.56 14.61 -0.85
N ALA A 77 -25.75 15.36 -1.94
CA ALA A 77 -27.01 16.05 -2.23
C ALA A 77 -28.20 15.06 -2.29
N THR A 78 -27.95 13.82 -2.71
CA THR A 78 -28.94 12.73 -2.74
C THR A 78 -29.47 12.32 -1.37
N TYR A 79 -28.70 12.58 -0.29
CA TYR A 79 -29.11 12.33 1.09
C TYR A 79 -29.91 13.48 1.70
N GLY A 80 -30.12 14.58 0.96
CA GLY A 80 -30.96 15.70 1.41
C GLY A 80 -30.33 16.62 2.46
N PHE A 81 -29.00 16.62 2.60
CA PHE A 81 -28.28 17.53 3.50
C PHE A 81 -27.06 18.18 2.83
N HIS A 82 -26.58 19.27 3.42
CA HIS A 82 -25.35 19.96 3.00
C HIS A 82 -24.28 19.76 4.08
N CYS A 83 -23.12 19.21 3.70
CA CYS A 83 -22.04 18.95 4.65
C CYS A 83 -21.29 20.23 5.02
N CYS A 84 -21.35 20.57 6.32
CA CYS A 84 -20.66 21.71 6.94
C CYS A 84 -19.55 21.26 7.91
N CYS A 85 -18.98 20.07 7.72
CA CYS A 85 -17.90 19.59 8.59
C CYS A 85 -16.64 20.47 8.47
N GLU A 86 -15.76 20.40 9.48
CA GLU A 86 -14.52 21.18 9.58
C GLU A 86 -13.68 21.14 8.31
N ARG A 87 -13.49 19.94 7.71
CA ARG A 87 -12.74 19.80 6.44
C ARG A 87 -13.44 20.47 5.26
N CYS A 88 -14.76 20.35 5.13
CA CYS A 88 -15.48 20.99 4.03
C CYS A 88 -15.39 22.51 4.12
N ASN A 89 -15.58 23.09 5.31
CA ASN A 89 -15.51 24.54 5.48
C ASN A 89 -14.08 25.06 5.27
N PHE A 90 -13.07 24.31 5.75
CA PHE A 90 -11.67 24.65 5.54
C PHE A 90 -11.29 24.57 4.05
N GLU A 91 -11.59 23.47 3.36
CA GLU A 91 -11.31 23.34 1.93
C GLU A 91 -12.09 24.36 1.10
N GLU A 92 -13.32 24.72 1.48
CA GLU A 92 -14.08 25.78 0.82
C GLU A 92 -13.44 27.16 1.03
N ALA A 93 -12.97 27.46 2.24
CA ALA A 93 -12.25 28.69 2.51
C ALA A 93 -10.97 28.76 1.67
N VAL A 94 -10.20 27.68 1.54
CA VAL A 94 -8.94 27.68 0.79
C VAL A 94 -9.17 27.56 -0.72
N PHE A 95 -9.84 26.51 -1.19
CA PHE A 95 -10.01 26.19 -2.61
C PHE A 95 -11.26 26.78 -3.25
N GLY A 96 -12.18 27.41 -2.51
CA GLY A 96 -13.46 27.89 -3.06
C GLY A 96 -13.31 28.79 -4.28
N GLN A 97 -12.36 29.74 -4.25
CA GLN A 97 -12.06 30.63 -5.37
C GLN A 97 -11.24 29.95 -6.49
N GLN A 98 -10.55 28.86 -6.17
CA GLN A 98 -9.68 28.11 -7.10
C GLN A 98 -10.25 26.74 -7.48
N ARG A 99 -11.58 26.59 -7.40
CA ARG A 99 -12.27 25.34 -7.75
C ARG A 99 -11.86 24.84 -9.13
N LYS A 100 -11.88 25.73 -10.13
CA LYS A 100 -11.52 25.40 -11.52
C LYS A 100 -10.08 24.89 -11.62
N ALA A 101 -9.13 25.55 -10.95
CA ALA A 101 -7.73 25.11 -10.97
C ALA A 101 -7.56 23.71 -10.36
N ALA A 102 -8.28 23.41 -9.28
CA ALA A 102 -8.30 22.06 -8.70
C ALA A 102 -8.96 21.02 -9.63
N GLU A 103 -10.04 21.39 -10.34
CA GLU A 103 -10.68 20.54 -11.37
C GLU A 103 -9.71 20.26 -12.53
N ASP A 104 -9.04 21.27 -13.05
CA ASP A 104 -8.05 21.15 -14.14
C ASP A 104 -6.90 20.18 -13.77
N ILE A 105 -6.44 20.19 -12.51
CA ILE A 105 -5.41 19.25 -12.02
C ILE A 105 -5.92 17.81 -12.07
N LEU A 106 -7.15 17.58 -11.61
CA LEU A 106 -7.77 16.25 -11.59
C LEU A 106 -8.02 15.72 -13.01
N GLU A 107 -8.48 16.58 -13.92
CA GLU A 107 -8.71 16.23 -15.32
C GLU A 107 -7.41 15.87 -16.03
N LYS A 108 -6.35 16.68 -15.89
CA LYS A 108 -5.03 16.37 -16.44
C LYS A 108 -4.48 15.04 -15.95
N ALA A 109 -4.67 14.72 -14.67
CA ALA A 109 -4.26 13.44 -14.11
C ALA A 109 -5.05 12.27 -14.74
N ALA A 110 -6.37 12.42 -14.93
CA ALA A 110 -7.21 11.43 -15.57
C ALA A 110 -6.86 11.22 -17.05
N GLU A 111 -6.59 12.30 -17.79
CA GLU A 111 -6.16 12.25 -19.18
C GLU A 111 -4.78 11.58 -19.33
N ALA A 112 -3.83 11.89 -18.43
CA ALA A 112 -2.53 11.24 -18.42
C ALA A 112 -2.65 9.72 -18.24
N ALA A 113 -3.52 9.27 -17.32
CA ALA A 113 -3.76 7.85 -17.07
C ALA A 113 -4.40 7.09 -18.24
N GLN A 114 -5.01 7.78 -19.22
CA GLN A 114 -5.60 7.16 -20.41
C GLN A 114 -4.65 7.13 -21.62
N GLY A 115 -3.64 8.01 -21.65
CA GLY A 115 -2.87 8.29 -22.86
C GLY A 115 -1.40 7.92 -22.82
N ALA A 116 -0.86 7.47 -21.68
CA ALA A 116 0.54 7.08 -21.55
C ALA A 116 0.69 5.81 -20.69
N GLU A 117 1.79 5.10 -20.87
CA GLU A 117 2.15 3.91 -20.07
C GLU A 117 3.62 3.96 -19.64
N GLY A 118 3.97 3.15 -18.64
CA GLY A 118 5.35 2.97 -18.19
C GLY A 118 6.02 4.27 -17.71
N ALA A 119 7.26 4.51 -18.14
CA ALA A 119 8.06 5.65 -17.69
C ALA A 119 7.47 7.00 -18.10
N GLU A 120 6.89 7.11 -19.30
CA GLU A 120 6.25 8.35 -19.77
C GLU A 120 5.07 8.74 -18.88
N LEU A 121 4.24 7.76 -18.52
CA LEU A 121 3.13 7.99 -17.59
C LEU A 121 3.64 8.49 -16.24
N ALA A 122 4.72 7.89 -15.73
CA ALA A 122 5.31 8.28 -14.46
C ALA A 122 5.82 9.72 -14.48
N GLU A 123 6.55 10.14 -15.52
CA GLU A 123 7.04 11.52 -15.66
C GLU A 123 5.88 12.53 -15.76
N ARG A 124 4.84 12.21 -16.53
CA ARG A 124 3.65 13.08 -16.65
C ARG A 124 2.92 13.22 -15.33
N LEU A 125 2.65 12.12 -14.64
CA LEU A 125 1.95 12.14 -13.36
C LEU A 125 2.81 12.74 -12.24
N GLU A 126 4.13 12.61 -12.29
CA GLU A 126 5.06 13.30 -11.38
C GLU A 126 4.91 14.82 -11.47
N ALA A 127 4.93 15.36 -12.70
CA ALA A 127 4.76 16.80 -12.92
C ALA A 127 3.40 17.30 -12.41
N ILE A 128 2.33 16.53 -12.62
CA ILE A 128 0.99 16.88 -12.15
C ILE A 128 0.89 16.78 -10.62
N ALA A 129 1.48 15.76 -10.00
CA ALA A 129 1.52 15.59 -8.56
C ALA A 129 2.31 16.71 -7.87
N ASN A 130 3.50 17.04 -8.37
CA ASN A 130 4.28 18.18 -7.87
C ASN A 130 3.51 19.51 -8.05
N GLY A 131 2.80 19.68 -9.18
CA GLY A 131 1.91 20.82 -9.39
C GLY A 131 0.77 20.90 -8.37
N ALA A 132 0.17 19.76 -8.00
CA ALA A 132 -0.85 19.69 -6.96
C ALA A 132 -0.32 20.08 -5.57
N GLU A 133 0.91 19.68 -5.24
CA GLU A 133 1.58 20.07 -3.98
C GLU A 133 1.86 21.56 -3.91
N VAL A 134 2.40 22.14 -4.99
CA VAL A 134 2.64 23.58 -5.09
C VAL A 134 1.33 24.37 -5.02
N PHE A 135 0.29 23.90 -5.72
CA PHE A 135 -1.03 24.50 -5.66
C PHE A 135 -1.59 24.52 -4.23
N ALA A 136 -1.60 23.37 -3.56
CA ALA A 136 -2.09 23.28 -2.17
C ALA A 136 -1.29 24.18 -1.21
N ALA A 137 0.04 24.22 -1.35
CA ALA A 137 0.90 25.07 -0.52
C ALA A 137 0.59 26.56 -0.70
N LYS A 138 0.48 27.01 -1.95
CA LYS A 138 0.27 28.43 -2.29
C LYS A 138 -1.12 28.91 -1.87
N GLU A 139 -2.15 28.10 -2.09
CA GLU A 139 -3.50 28.46 -1.67
C GLU A 139 -3.63 28.51 -0.14
N LEU A 140 -2.96 27.59 0.56
CA LEU A 140 -2.90 27.63 2.02
C LEU A 140 -2.18 28.89 2.54
N GLU A 141 -1.02 29.22 1.97
CA GLU A 141 -0.29 30.44 2.31
C GLU A 141 -1.16 31.69 2.10
N THR A 142 -1.83 31.78 0.94
CA THR A 142 -2.74 32.88 0.61
C THR A 142 -3.88 32.97 1.63
N ALA A 143 -4.52 31.84 1.96
CA ALA A 143 -5.62 31.81 2.91
C ALA A 143 -5.19 32.15 4.36
N LEU A 144 -3.95 31.82 4.73
CA LEU A 144 -3.38 32.17 6.04
C LEU A 144 -2.97 33.65 6.13
N GLN A 145 -2.55 34.27 5.02
CA GLN A 145 -2.18 35.69 4.96
C GLN A 145 -3.40 36.62 4.87
N GLU A 146 -4.48 36.19 4.22
CA GLU A 146 -5.72 36.95 4.10
C GLU A 146 -6.48 36.98 5.44
N ALA A 147 -6.28 38.07 6.19
CA ALA A 147 -6.95 38.31 7.46
C ALA A 147 -8.48 38.10 7.35
N GLY A 148 -9.00 37.12 8.09
CA GLY A 148 -10.43 36.83 8.15
C GLY A 148 -10.89 35.59 7.37
N ARG A 149 -10.12 35.09 6.39
CA ARG A 149 -10.55 33.97 5.53
C ARG A 149 -10.69 32.65 6.29
N LEU A 150 -9.80 32.41 7.24
CA LEU A 150 -9.82 31.24 8.13
C LEU A 150 -10.29 31.58 9.56
N ALA A 151 -10.45 32.86 9.89
CA ALA A 151 -10.68 33.32 11.26
C ALA A 151 -12.06 32.92 11.82
N THR A 152 -13.05 32.66 10.96
CA THR A 152 -14.40 32.25 11.34
C THR A 152 -14.59 30.73 11.35
N LEU A 153 -13.57 29.95 10.95
CA LEU A 153 -13.65 28.50 10.91
C LEU A 153 -13.56 27.93 12.31
N GLN A 154 -14.56 27.12 12.68
CA GLN A 154 -14.48 26.31 13.88
C GLN A 154 -13.64 25.07 13.58
N MET A 155 -12.36 25.09 13.98
CA MET A 155 -11.45 23.96 13.88
C MET A 155 -11.24 23.31 15.25
N SER A 156 -11.62 22.05 15.37
CA SER A 156 -11.54 21.24 16.60
C SER A 156 -10.48 20.16 16.52
N VAL A 157 -10.13 19.75 15.30
CA VAL A 157 -9.12 18.72 15.02
C VAL A 157 -7.79 19.35 14.65
N TYR A 158 -7.83 20.48 13.94
CA TYR A 158 -6.64 21.21 13.52
C TYR A 158 -6.52 22.56 14.22
N GLU A 159 -5.28 22.97 14.44
CA GLU A 159 -4.95 24.29 14.96
C GLU A 159 -4.32 25.11 13.83
N LEU A 160 -4.70 26.39 13.74
CA LEU A 160 -4.08 27.32 12.81
C LEU A 160 -2.71 27.77 13.37
N PRO A 161 -1.69 27.93 12.51
CA PRO A 161 -0.39 28.44 12.93
C PRO A 161 -0.50 29.88 13.44
N SER A 162 0.15 30.18 14.57
CA SER A 162 0.17 31.54 15.12
C SER A 162 0.91 32.51 14.20
N THR A 163 1.95 32.01 13.53
CA THR A 163 2.73 32.75 12.53
C THR A 163 2.84 31.88 11.29
N PRO A 164 2.08 32.17 10.22
CA PRO A 164 2.17 31.43 8.97
C PRO A 164 3.57 31.48 8.37
N LEU A 165 4.05 30.34 7.87
CA LEU A 165 5.30 30.25 7.13
C LEU A 165 5.01 30.34 5.62
N SER A 166 5.93 30.93 4.87
CA SER A 166 5.80 30.96 3.40
C SER A 166 5.90 29.55 2.82
N ALA A 167 5.31 29.31 1.64
CA ALA A 167 5.40 28.02 0.97
C ALA A 167 6.86 27.60 0.71
N GLN A 168 7.74 28.56 0.43
CA GLN A 168 9.17 28.33 0.29
C GLN A 168 9.81 27.85 1.61
N ARG A 169 9.51 28.51 2.74
CA ARG A 169 10.04 28.10 4.05
C ARG A 169 9.54 26.71 4.45
N MET A 170 8.26 26.43 4.19
CA MET A 170 7.68 25.09 4.40
C MET A 170 8.41 24.00 3.61
N ALA A 171 8.74 24.25 2.33
CA ALA A 171 9.46 23.30 1.50
C ALA A 171 10.89 23.02 2.02
N LEU A 172 11.64 24.07 2.37
CA LEU A 172 13.01 23.93 2.90
C LEU A 172 13.07 23.13 4.20
N LEU A 173 12.09 23.34 5.09
CA LEU A 173 11.97 22.59 6.34
C LEU A 173 11.56 21.13 6.10
N ARG A 174 10.62 20.88 5.18
CA ARG A 174 10.13 19.52 4.86
C ARG A 174 11.23 18.66 4.23
N ASP A 175 12.01 19.23 3.33
CA ASP A 175 13.11 18.54 2.65
C ASP A 175 14.36 18.42 3.54
N GLY A 176 14.37 19.09 4.71
CA GLY A 176 15.47 19.04 5.66
C GLY A 176 16.70 19.84 5.22
N PHE A 177 16.57 20.73 4.22
CA PHE A 177 17.64 21.67 3.85
C PHE A 177 17.88 22.71 4.94
N GLU A 178 16.84 23.06 5.70
CA GLU A 178 16.90 23.99 6.81
C GLU A 178 16.27 23.40 8.07
N GLN A 179 16.62 23.97 9.23
CA GLN A 179 16.04 23.61 10.52
C GLN A 179 15.17 24.77 11.04
N CYS A 180 14.19 24.43 11.87
CA CYS A 180 13.42 25.42 12.61
C CYS A 180 14.36 26.19 13.54
N VAL A 181 14.20 27.50 13.61
CA VAL A 181 15.01 28.41 14.43
C VAL A 181 14.68 28.23 15.91
N ASP A 182 13.42 27.95 16.23
CA ASP A 182 12.95 27.74 17.60
C ASP A 182 11.74 26.78 17.67
N ASP A 183 11.30 26.49 18.90
CA ASP A 183 10.12 25.64 19.15
C ASP A 183 8.81 26.26 18.67
N ALA A 184 8.73 27.60 18.52
CA ALA A 184 7.53 28.26 18.06
C ALA A 184 7.36 28.08 16.54
N GLU A 185 8.43 28.25 15.77
CA GLU A 185 8.47 27.96 14.33
C GLU A 185 8.20 26.47 14.08
N LYS A 186 8.80 25.58 14.89
CA LYS A 186 8.54 24.14 14.79
C LYS A 186 7.07 23.81 14.94
N ARG A 187 6.37 24.39 15.93
CA ARG A 187 4.92 24.21 16.09
C ARG A 187 4.13 24.74 14.90
N CYS A 188 4.47 25.93 14.40
CA CYS A 188 3.79 26.51 13.22
C CYS A 188 3.99 25.64 11.97
N PHE A 189 5.21 25.12 11.76
CA PHE A 189 5.52 24.18 10.70
C PHE A 189 4.66 22.92 10.83
N GLU A 190 4.62 22.27 11.99
CA GLU A 190 3.82 21.05 12.21
C GLU A 190 2.32 21.27 12.01
N GLN A 191 1.79 22.44 12.42
CA GLN A 191 0.38 22.81 12.20
C GLN A 191 0.09 23.05 10.72
N GLN A 192 0.90 23.85 10.04
CA GLN A 192 0.71 24.18 8.62
C GLN A 192 0.95 22.97 7.71
N ASP A 193 1.86 22.07 8.07
CA ASP A 193 2.14 20.83 7.32
C ASP A 193 0.92 19.88 7.37
N LYS A 194 0.27 19.74 8.54
CA LYS A 194 -0.99 18.98 8.67
C LYS A 194 -2.12 19.58 7.84
N LEU A 195 -2.27 20.91 7.85
CA LEU A 195 -3.27 21.60 7.03
C LEU A 195 -3.01 21.41 5.53
N GLN A 196 -1.74 21.47 5.09
CA GLN A 196 -1.38 21.20 3.71
C GLN A 196 -1.67 19.74 3.33
N ALA A 197 -1.34 18.78 4.18
CA ALA A 197 -1.66 17.37 3.96
C ALA A 197 -3.18 17.12 3.91
N LEU A 198 -3.97 17.83 4.71
CA LEU A 198 -5.43 17.78 4.66
C LEU A 198 -5.97 18.29 3.30
N LEU A 199 -5.43 19.39 2.77
CA LEU A 199 -5.77 19.90 1.44
C LEU A 199 -5.36 18.92 0.33
N LEU A 200 -4.18 18.33 0.44
CA LEU A 200 -3.73 17.27 -0.47
C LEU A 200 -4.64 16.05 -0.43
N GLY A 201 -5.38 15.83 0.66
CA GLY A 201 -6.49 14.90 0.73
C GLY A 201 -7.56 15.07 -0.37
N SER A 202 -7.80 16.31 -0.82
CA SER A 202 -8.68 16.60 -1.97
C SER A 202 -8.10 16.14 -3.31
N LEU A 203 -6.78 16.06 -3.41
CA LEU A 203 -6.02 15.71 -4.60
C LEU A 203 -5.30 14.36 -4.44
N ALA A 204 -5.65 13.57 -3.41
CA ALA A 204 -4.93 12.36 -3.04
C ALA A 204 -4.93 11.30 -4.15
N ASN A 205 -5.98 11.28 -5.00
CA ASN A 205 -6.02 10.43 -6.18
C ASN A 205 -4.97 10.78 -7.23
N VAL A 206 -4.55 12.05 -7.33
CA VAL A 206 -3.43 12.48 -8.20
C VAL A 206 -2.11 11.92 -7.65
N LEU A 207 -1.86 12.14 -6.36
CA LEU A 207 -0.66 11.63 -5.68
C LEU A 207 -0.57 10.11 -5.77
N ARG A 208 -1.70 9.42 -5.55
CA ARG A 208 -1.81 7.97 -5.64
C ARG A 208 -1.63 7.47 -7.07
N GLY A 209 -2.17 8.18 -8.06
CA GLY A 209 -1.94 7.87 -9.48
C GLY A 209 -0.46 7.91 -9.82
N PHE A 210 0.26 8.95 -9.39
CA PHE A 210 1.70 9.03 -9.55
C PHE A 210 2.43 7.88 -8.84
N ALA A 211 2.14 7.61 -7.56
CA ALA A 211 2.78 6.52 -6.82
C ALA A 211 2.55 5.14 -7.48
N LEU A 212 1.35 4.90 -8.03
CA LEU A 212 1.02 3.68 -8.76
C LEU A 212 1.77 3.56 -10.10
N SER A 213 1.98 4.67 -10.81
CA SER A 213 2.68 4.68 -12.10
C SER A 213 4.15 4.26 -12.02
N LEU A 214 4.75 4.35 -10.83
CA LEU A 214 6.13 3.92 -10.57
C LEU A 214 6.26 2.40 -10.41
N ARG A 215 5.14 1.67 -10.29
CA ARG A 215 5.14 0.21 -10.11
C ARG A 215 5.80 -0.47 -11.33
N GLY A 216 6.78 -1.34 -11.05
CA GLY A 216 7.48 -2.09 -12.08
C GLY A 216 8.62 -1.33 -12.78
N LEU A 217 8.82 -0.04 -12.50
CA LEU A 217 9.92 0.75 -13.06
C LEU A 217 11.24 0.63 -12.29
N ASN A 218 11.26 -0.08 -11.16
CA ASN A 218 12.40 -0.19 -10.24
C ASN A 218 12.93 1.16 -9.70
N ARG A 219 12.12 2.24 -9.77
CA ARG A 219 12.40 3.57 -9.20
C ARG A 219 12.03 3.61 -7.71
N TYR A 220 12.62 2.75 -6.90
CA TYR A 220 12.17 2.48 -5.52
C TYR A 220 12.25 3.68 -4.58
N VAL A 221 13.29 4.52 -4.69
CA VAL A 221 13.44 5.73 -3.86
C VAL A 221 12.29 6.70 -4.12
N GLU A 222 11.99 6.92 -5.39
CA GLU A 222 10.94 7.82 -5.85
C GLU A 222 9.55 7.27 -5.50
N ALA A 223 9.34 5.97 -5.66
CA ALA A 223 8.12 5.30 -5.25
C ALA A 223 7.90 5.40 -3.74
N ALA A 224 8.94 5.20 -2.92
CA ALA A 224 8.84 5.37 -1.48
C ALA A 224 8.46 6.80 -1.09
N ALA A 225 9.05 7.81 -1.74
CA ALA A 225 8.70 9.22 -1.53
C ALA A 225 7.25 9.53 -1.95
N ALA A 226 6.83 9.05 -3.12
CA ALA A 226 5.47 9.21 -3.62
C ALA A 226 4.42 8.58 -2.69
N TRP A 227 4.66 7.34 -2.24
CA TRP A 227 3.78 6.68 -1.27
C TRP A 227 3.76 7.36 0.10
N CYS A 228 4.88 7.96 0.52
CA CYS A 228 4.92 8.76 1.75
C CYS A 228 3.97 9.96 1.66
N ARG A 229 3.98 10.70 0.54
CA ARG A 229 3.06 11.83 0.32
C ARG A 229 1.59 11.41 0.33
N VAL A 230 1.27 10.27 -0.30
CA VAL A 230 -0.08 9.69 -0.23
C VAL A 230 -0.44 9.38 1.22
N LEU A 231 0.47 8.75 1.96
CA LEU A 231 0.24 8.38 3.37
C LEU A 231 0.01 9.60 4.25
N ASP A 232 0.78 10.67 4.08
CA ASP A 232 0.64 11.92 4.82
C ASP A 232 -0.78 12.50 4.66
N ALA A 233 -1.32 12.51 3.44
CA ALA A 233 -2.68 12.95 3.16
C ALA A 233 -3.75 12.01 3.77
N LEU A 234 -3.56 10.69 3.64
CA LEU A 234 -4.52 9.71 4.18
C LEU A 234 -4.60 9.74 5.71
N GLU A 235 -3.48 10.00 6.39
CA GLU A 235 -3.45 10.13 7.84
C GLU A 235 -4.24 11.32 8.37
N GLN A 236 -4.43 12.37 7.55
CA GLN A 236 -5.29 13.50 7.88
C GLN A 236 -6.77 13.21 7.57
N VAL A 237 -7.04 12.55 6.45
CA VAL A 237 -8.41 12.40 5.92
C VAL A 237 -9.14 11.19 6.49
N ILE A 238 -8.48 10.04 6.54
CA ILE A 238 -9.06 8.75 6.96
C ILE A 238 -8.06 7.99 7.84
N PRO A 239 -7.73 8.54 9.02
CA PRO A 239 -6.83 7.86 9.95
C PRO A 239 -7.38 6.49 10.32
N GLY A 240 -6.47 5.52 10.43
CA GLY A 240 -6.82 4.15 10.77
C GLY A 240 -7.61 3.41 9.68
N SER A 241 -7.77 3.93 8.47
CA SER A 241 -8.39 3.16 7.38
C SER A 241 -7.49 2.01 6.90
N GLU A 242 -8.10 0.99 6.29
CA GLU A 242 -7.36 -0.10 5.64
C GLU A 242 -6.44 0.43 4.53
N LEU A 243 -6.89 1.45 3.79
CA LEU A 243 -6.11 2.09 2.75
C LEU A 243 -4.84 2.74 3.32
N THR A 244 -4.93 3.41 4.48
CA THR A 244 -3.77 3.97 5.19
C THR A 244 -2.77 2.87 5.56
N ALA A 245 -3.24 1.70 6.02
CA ALA A 245 -2.35 0.57 6.31
C ALA A 245 -1.70 -0.02 5.05
N ILE A 246 -2.46 -0.19 3.97
CA ILE A 246 -1.93 -0.69 2.68
C ILE A 246 -0.85 0.26 2.16
N VAL A 247 -1.15 1.55 2.09
CA VAL A 247 -0.21 2.56 1.60
C VAL A 247 1.06 2.64 2.47
N ALA A 248 0.93 2.50 3.80
CA ALA A 248 2.09 2.47 4.68
C ALA A 248 3.00 1.25 4.42
N ASN A 249 2.42 0.10 4.08
CA ASN A 249 3.19 -1.09 3.71
C ASN A 249 3.79 -0.98 2.29
N ASP A 250 3.11 -0.34 1.33
CA ASP A 250 3.68 -0.04 0.01
C ASP A 250 4.87 0.93 0.12
N MET A 251 4.75 1.97 0.95
CA MET A 251 5.86 2.88 1.27
C MET A 251 7.05 2.12 1.87
N LEU A 252 6.80 1.29 2.90
CA LEU A 252 7.84 0.47 3.54
C LEU A 252 8.49 -0.48 2.54
N SER A 253 7.71 -1.17 1.71
CA SER A 253 8.22 -2.11 0.70
C SER A 253 9.18 -1.43 -0.27
N ASN A 254 8.79 -0.29 -0.82
CA ASN A 254 9.65 0.48 -1.73
C ASN A 254 10.90 1.01 -1.01
N LYS A 255 10.77 1.44 0.26
CA LYS A 255 11.92 1.87 1.06
C LYS A 255 12.90 0.71 1.27
N LEU A 256 12.41 -0.48 1.62
CA LEU A 256 13.26 -1.65 1.81
C LEU A 256 13.95 -2.06 0.50
N LEU A 257 13.25 -2.04 -0.62
CA LEU A 257 13.84 -2.34 -1.93
C LEU A 257 14.91 -1.33 -2.34
N ALA A 258 14.72 -0.04 -2.02
CA ALA A 258 15.71 1.01 -2.27
C ALA A 258 17.00 0.85 -1.43
N PHE A 259 16.90 0.23 -0.25
CA PHE A 259 18.01 0.12 0.72
C PHE A 259 18.39 -1.34 1.02
N HIS A 260 18.24 -2.25 0.05
CA HIS A 260 18.65 -3.66 0.16
C HIS A 260 18.13 -4.37 1.43
N LEU A 261 16.87 -4.10 1.78
CA LEU A 261 16.17 -4.62 2.95
C LEU A 261 16.74 -4.17 4.32
N ASP A 262 17.55 -3.11 4.35
CA ASP A 262 18.06 -2.52 5.61
C ASP A 262 16.95 -1.77 6.37
N TYR A 263 16.22 -2.51 7.19
CA TYR A 263 15.19 -1.94 8.06
C TYR A 263 15.74 -1.32 9.35
N HIS A 264 17.00 -1.59 9.71
CA HIS A 264 17.58 -1.10 10.96
C HIS A 264 18.06 0.34 10.85
N LYS A 265 18.70 0.71 9.74
CA LYS A 265 19.27 2.05 9.56
C LYS A 265 18.44 2.92 8.64
N ALA A 266 17.91 2.36 7.55
CA ALA A 266 17.34 3.16 6.47
C ALA A 266 15.81 3.21 6.47
N ALA A 267 15.12 2.16 6.94
CA ALA A 267 13.65 2.08 6.92
C ALA A 267 12.99 1.97 8.31
N GLN A 268 13.71 2.27 9.39
CA GLN A 268 13.18 2.09 10.75
C GLN A 268 11.95 2.98 11.03
N LYS A 269 11.96 4.23 10.55
CA LYS A 269 10.83 5.17 10.69
C LYS A 269 9.61 4.66 9.94
N GLU A 270 9.80 4.22 8.71
CA GLU A 270 8.78 3.67 7.83
C GLU A 270 8.20 2.36 8.39
N LEU A 271 9.05 1.50 8.96
CA LEU A 271 8.62 0.25 9.59
C LEU A 271 7.73 0.52 10.82
N ARG A 272 8.14 1.45 11.69
CA ARG A 272 7.33 1.89 12.84
C ARG A 272 5.98 2.44 12.37
N ARG A 273 5.98 3.25 11.31
CA ARG A 273 4.77 3.83 10.71
C ARG A 273 3.85 2.75 10.17
N ALA A 274 4.37 1.80 9.38
CA ALA A 274 3.58 0.69 8.82
C ALA A 274 2.97 -0.21 9.89
N LEU A 275 3.72 -0.56 10.93
CA LEU A 275 3.22 -1.32 12.09
C LEU A 275 2.09 -0.58 12.80
N LEU A 276 2.29 0.72 13.11
CA LEU A 276 1.29 1.53 13.79
C LEU A 276 0.02 1.66 12.96
N ARG A 277 0.12 1.96 11.65
CA ARG A 277 -1.06 2.10 10.78
C ARG A 277 -1.78 0.78 10.59
N SER A 278 -1.06 -0.34 10.52
CA SER A 278 -1.68 -1.66 10.44
C SER A 278 -2.40 -2.03 11.75
N HIS A 279 -1.81 -1.73 12.90
CA HIS A 279 -2.49 -1.90 14.19
C HIS A 279 -3.72 -0.99 14.31
N GLN A 280 -3.62 0.26 13.88
CA GLN A 280 -4.73 1.19 13.83
C GLN A 280 -5.79 0.85 12.78
N ALA A 281 -5.52 -0.05 11.84
CA ALA A 281 -6.48 -0.52 10.83
C ALA A 281 -7.15 -1.84 11.23
N TYR A 282 -6.39 -2.77 11.81
CA TYR A 282 -6.83 -4.15 12.00
C TYR A 282 -6.80 -4.61 13.47
N GLY A 283 -6.21 -3.82 14.38
CA GLY A 283 -5.92 -4.27 15.74
C GLY A 283 -4.77 -5.27 15.77
N GLY A 284 -4.68 -6.04 16.87
CA GLY A 284 -3.80 -7.23 17.02
C GLY A 284 -2.28 -7.01 16.96
N GLY A 285 -1.82 -5.81 16.62
CA GLY A 285 -0.42 -5.41 16.71
C GLY A 285 0.43 -6.12 15.67
N VAL A 286 1.65 -6.52 16.05
CA VAL A 286 2.58 -7.15 15.11
C VAL A 286 2.11 -8.49 14.58
N GLU A 287 1.35 -9.27 15.34
CA GLU A 287 0.84 -10.58 14.87
C GLU A 287 -0.08 -10.42 13.66
N THR A 288 -0.98 -9.44 13.73
CA THR A 288 -1.89 -9.12 12.62
C THR A 288 -1.13 -8.52 11.44
N TRP A 289 -0.15 -7.65 11.70
CA TRP A 289 0.71 -7.14 10.64
C TRP A 289 1.48 -8.27 9.93
N ARG A 290 2.09 -9.20 10.67
CA ARG A 290 2.79 -10.38 10.11
C ARG A 290 1.84 -11.24 9.29
N PHE A 291 0.62 -11.46 9.76
CA PHE A 291 -0.39 -12.22 9.02
C PHE A 291 -0.63 -11.62 7.62
N PHE A 292 -0.96 -10.32 7.54
CA PHE A 292 -1.25 -9.65 6.27
C PHE A 292 -0.03 -9.47 5.36
N THR A 293 1.17 -9.37 5.94
CA THR A 293 2.40 -9.04 5.20
C THR A 293 3.35 -10.22 5.02
N SER A 294 2.99 -11.42 5.48
CA SER A 294 3.79 -12.64 5.37
C SER A 294 4.18 -13.03 3.94
N LYS A 295 3.41 -12.57 2.93
CA LYS A 295 3.71 -12.75 1.51
C LYS A 295 4.38 -11.54 0.86
N LEU A 296 4.43 -10.42 1.57
CA LEU A 296 5.01 -9.16 1.10
C LEU A 296 6.47 -9.01 1.53
N PHE A 297 6.80 -9.45 2.75
CA PHE A 297 8.13 -9.25 3.35
C PHE A 297 8.85 -10.56 3.64
N ALA A 298 10.18 -10.54 3.54
CA ALA A 298 11.04 -11.65 3.95
C ALA A 298 11.02 -11.83 5.48
N ASP A 299 11.31 -13.04 5.96
CA ASP A 299 11.29 -13.38 7.39
C ASP A 299 12.15 -12.44 8.24
N SER A 300 13.31 -12.01 7.73
CA SER A 300 14.20 -11.06 8.41
C SER A 300 13.53 -9.71 8.70
N VAL A 301 12.67 -9.23 7.80
CA VAL A 301 11.90 -7.99 7.97
C VAL A 301 10.74 -8.22 8.93
N LEU A 302 10.09 -9.37 8.87
CA LEU A 302 8.99 -9.73 9.78
C LEU A 302 9.47 -9.82 11.25
N ASP A 303 10.65 -10.41 11.45
CA ASP A 303 11.30 -10.49 12.76
C ASP A 303 11.76 -9.11 13.23
N GLY A 304 12.29 -8.29 12.31
CA GLY A 304 12.56 -6.88 12.54
C GLY A 304 11.35 -6.07 12.98
N GLY A 305 10.19 -6.31 12.37
CA GLY A 305 8.92 -5.73 12.75
C GLY A 305 8.49 -6.12 14.17
N THR A 306 8.76 -7.37 14.56
CA THR A 306 8.47 -7.88 15.92
C THR A 306 9.33 -7.21 16.98
N ALA A 307 10.63 -7.09 16.72
CA ALA A 307 11.54 -6.36 17.60
C ALA A 307 11.14 -4.88 17.72
N THR A 308 10.82 -4.25 16.58
CA THR A 308 10.40 -2.85 16.50
C THR A 308 9.10 -2.60 17.26
N TRP A 309 8.09 -3.45 17.09
CA TRP A 309 6.82 -3.36 17.82
C TRP A 309 7.02 -3.50 19.33
N THR A 310 7.85 -4.46 19.75
CA THR A 310 8.18 -4.66 21.17
C THR A 310 8.86 -3.42 21.77
N ALA A 311 9.75 -2.77 21.01
CA ALA A 311 10.37 -1.51 21.42
C ALA A 311 9.33 -0.38 21.56
N MET A 312 8.44 -0.21 20.57
CA MET A 312 7.35 0.77 20.61
C MET A 312 6.45 0.59 21.84
N GLN A 313 6.09 -0.65 22.17
CA GLN A 313 5.27 -0.96 23.36
C GLN A 313 5.98 -0.60 24.67
N LYS A 314 7.29 -0.84 24.75
CA LYS A 314 8.10 -0.45 25.92
C LYS A 314 8.16 1.07 26.07
N GLU A 315 8.39 1.80 24.98
CA GLU A 315 8.39 3.27 24.97
C GLU A 315 7.03 3.83 25.42
N GLN A 316 5.92 3.31 24.89
CA GLN A 316 4.58 3.72 25.28
C GLN A 316 4.29 3.42 26.75
N SER A 317 4.73 2.26 27.25
CA SER A 317 4.56 1.89 28.67
C SER A 317 5.37 2.79 29.61
N GLN A 318 6.56 3.22 29.19
CA GLN A 318 7.39 4.18 29.92
C GLN A 318 6.74 5.56 29.95
N LEU A 319 6.23 6.04 28.80
CA LEU A 319 5.47 7.29 28.70
C LEU A 319 4.20 7.26 29.56
N ALA A 320 3.43 6.17 29.51
CA ALA A 320 2.24 5.98 30.34
C ALA A 320 2.57 5.92 31.83
N ARG A 321 3.74 5.38 32.21
CA ARG A 321 4.22 5.38 33.60
C ARG A 321 4.62 6.79 34.06
N GLY A 322 5.21 7.60 33.19
CA GLY A 322 5.50 9.02 33.46
C GLY A 322 4.24 9.88 33.58
N CYS A 323 3.22 9.65 32.74
CA CYS A 323 1.93 10.36 32.83
C CYS A 323 1.09 9.98 34.06
N ARG A 324 1.30 8.79 34.65
CA ARG A 324 0.67 8.41 35.93
C ARG A 324 1.13 9.27 37.11
N GLU A 325 2.31 9.89 37.03
CA GLU A 325 2.79 10.86 38.04
C GLU A 325 2.13 12.25 37.88
N GLN A 326 1.40 12.50 36.78
CA GLN A 326 0.66 13.74 36.50
C GLN A 326 -0.87 13.54 36.50
N GLY A 327 -1.39 12.52 37.19
CA GLY A 327 -2.82 12.41 37.49
C GLY A 327 -3.70 11.76 36.43
N TYR A 328 -3.14 11.17 35.36
CA TYR A 328 -3.93 10.35 34.43
C TYR A 328 -4.06 8.92 34.95
N SER A 329 -5.19 8.61 35.59
CA SER A 329 -5.50 7.28 36.12
C SER A 329 -6.02 6.37 35.02
N SER A 330 -5.19 5.43 34.56
CA SER A 330 -5.63 4.36 33.65
C SER A 330 -6.56 3.32 34.31
N LYS A 331 -7.07 3.58 35.52
CA LYS A 331 -7.97 2.67 36.26
C LYS A 331 -9.46 2.94 36.02
N GLU A 332 -9.82 4.02 35.31
CA GLU A 332 -11.22 4.32 35.00
C GLU A 332 -11.71 3.79 33.65
N VAL A 333 -10.83 3.11 32.88
CA VAL A 333 -11.25 2.18 31.83
C VAL A 333 -11.10 0.77 32.35
N THR A 334 -11.80 0.45 33.44
CA THR A 334 -12.31 -0.91 33.56
C THR A 334 -13.32 -1.05 32.44
N VAL A 335 -12.93 -1.75 31.36
CA VAL A 335 -13.90 -2.48 30.56
C VAL A 335 -14.70 -3.24 31.61
N ALA A 336 -15.94 -2.82 31.86
CA ALA A 336 -16.88 -3.67 32.55
C ALA A 336 -16.81 -4.97 31.73
N ALA A 337 -16.18 -5.99 32.30
CA ALA A 337 -16.28 -7.32 31.79
C ALA A 337 -17.80 -7.54 31.78
N VAL A 338 -18.40 -7.36 30.60
CA VAL A 338 -19.71 -7.90 30.35
C VAL A 338 -19.48 -9.36 30.67
N GLU A 339 -20.01 -9.80 31.81
CA GLU A 339 -20.12 -11.21 32.11
C GLU A 339 -20.90 -11.77 30.93
N VAL A 340 -20.16 -12.27 29.94
CA VAL A 340 -20.72 -13.11 28.90
C VAL A 340 -21.21 -14.30 29.69
N ARG A 341 -22.50 -14.30 30.02
CA ARG A 341 -23.20 -15.52 30.42
C ARG A 341 -22.76 -16.56 29.40
N LYS A 342 -22.05 -17.58 29.87
CA LYS A 342 -21.77 -18.79 29.10
C LYS A 342 -23.12 -19.44 28.81
N GLU A 343 -23.84 -18.92 27.83
CA GLU A 343 -24.75 -19.74 27.06
C GLU A 343 -23.85 -20.60 26.18
N GLU A 344 -23.78 -21.89 26.49
CA GLU A 344 -23.17 -22.90 25.64
C GLU A 344 -23.92 -22.90 24.31
N LYS A 345 -23.47 -22.06 23.37
CA LYS A 345 -23.90 -22.11 21.99
C LYS A 345 -23.12 -23.25 21.32
N PRO A 346 -23.80 -24.11 20.54
CA PRO A 346 -23.15 -25.22 19.86
C PRO A 346 -22.05 -24.69 18.94
N GLY A 347 -20.86 -25.31 19.02
CA GLY A 347 -19.69 -24.91 18.27
C GLY A 347 -19.94 -24.91 16.75
N PHE A 348 -19.11 -24.15 16.02
CA PHE A 348 -19.23 -23.97 14.57
C PHE A 348 -19.38 -25.28 13.78
N GLU A 349 -18.68 -26.35 14.20
CA GLU A 349 -18.81 -27.69 13.58
C GLU A 349 -20.20 -28.33 13.79
N GLU A 350 -20.86 -28.06 14.91
CA GLU A 350 -22.19 -28.62 15.21
C GLU A 350 -23.29 -27.88 14.42
N LEU A 351 -23.11 -26.58 14.17
CA LEU A 351 -23.97 -25.81 13.25
C LEU A 351 -23.85 -26.32 11.81
N LEU A 352 -22.65 -26.64 11.36
CA LEU A 352 -22.41 -27.25 10.04
C LEU A 352 -23.04 -28.64 9.93
N ARG A 353 -22.95 -29.49 10.97
CA ARG A 353 -23.64 -30.79 11.01
C ARG A 353 -25.17 -30.63 10.98
N LYS A 354 -25.73 -29.66 11.70
CA LYS A 354 -27.18 -29.38 11.69
C LYS A 354 -27.67 -28.85 10.33
N GLN A 355 -26.88 -28.03 9.63
CA GLN A 355 -27.19 -27.60 8.26
C GLN A 355 -27.11 -28.75 7.25
N ALA A 356 -26.12 -29.63 7.37
CA ALA A 356 -26.02 -30.83 6.53
C ALA A 356 -27.21 -31.78 6.75
N ALA A 357 -27.64 -31.97 8.00
CA ALA A 357 -28.81 -32.79 8.33
C ALA A 357 -30.12 -32.19 7.79
N ARG A 358 -30.32 -30.86 7.89
CA ARG A 358 -31.50 -30.17 7.32
C ARG A 358 -31.59 -30.30 5.80
N ARG A 359 -30.47 -30.16 5.08
CA ARG A 359 -30.42 -30.36 3.61
C ARG A 359 -30.76 -31.79 3.19
N THR A 360 -30.53 -32.76 4.07
CA THR A 360 -30.86 -34.17 3.81
C THR A 360 -32.35 -34.45 4.07
N GLN A 361 -32.98 -33.77 5.03
CA GLN A 361 -34.42 -33.85 5.27
C GLN A 361 -35.27 -33.13 4.22
N GLU A 362 -34.83 -31.98 3.70
CA GLU A 362 -35.55 -31.24 2.65
C GLU A 362 -35.57 -31.97 1.29
N LYS A 363 -34.57 -32.82 1.00
CA LYS A 363 -34.56 -33.69 -0.19
C LYS A 363 -35.48 -34.90 -0.10
N VAL A 364 -35.97 -35.26 1.09
CA VAL A 364 -36.91 -36.37 1.31
C VAL A 364 -38.37 -35.87 1.39
N GLY A 365 -38.59 -34.58 1.70
CA GLY A 365 -39.94 -33.98 1.80
C GLY A 365 -40.56 -33.44 0.50
N SER A 366 -39.81 -33.32 -0.59
CA SER A 366 -40.32 -32.75 -1.86
C SER A 366 -40.52 -33.82 -2.94
N ARG A 367 -41.43 -34.76 -2.68
CA ARG A 367 -42.11 -35.58 -3.70
C ARG A 367 -43.52 -35.92 -3.22
N HIS A 368 -44.49 -35.02 -3.40
CA HIS A 368 -45.92 -35.34 -3.61
C HIS A 368 -46.75 -34.10 -4.03
N GLY A 369 -47.38 -34.17 -5.23
CA GLY A 369 -48.62 -33.51 -5.69
C GLY A 369 -48.69 -31.96 -5.75
N GLN A 370 -48.70 -31.29 -6.91
CA GLN A 370 -49.73 -31.15 -7.98
C GLN A 370 -50.51 -29.80 -7.96
N ASN A 371 -50.39 -29.05 -9.07
CA ASN A 371 -51.37 -28.21 -9.80
C ASN A 371 -52.30 -27.19 -9.08
N THR A 372 -52.25 -25.90 -9.46
CA THR A 372 -53.20 -25.21 -10.39
C THR A 372 -53.08 -23.66 -10.41
N LYS A 373 -53.17 -23.09 -11.64
CA LYS A 373 -53.87 -21.88 -12.12
C LYS A 373 -53.47 -20.42 -11.72
N ASN A 374 -53.11 -19.68 -12.79
CA ASN A 374 -53.28 -18.26 -13.17
C ASN A 374 -53.90 -17.22 -12.20
N ALA A 375 -53.24 -16.06 -12.10
CA ALA A 375 -53.86 -14.73 -12.05
C ALA A 375 -52.90 -13.63 -12.58
N VAL A 376 -53.47 -12.59 -13.19
CA VAL A 376 -52.86 -11.57 -14.07
C VAL A 376 -52.99 -10.16 -13.44
N VAL A 377 -51.84 -9.45 -13.28
CA VAL A 377 -51.55 -7.99 -13.52
C VAL A 377 -52.26 -6.92 -12.63
N PRO A 378 -51.83 -5.62 -12.47
CA PRO A 378 -50.66 -4.84 -12.98
C PRO A 378 -49.83 -3.98 -11.99
N GLY A 379 -48.58 -3.67 -12.39
CA GLY A 379 -48.14 -2.29 -12.64
C GLY A 379 -47.40 -1.48 -11.56
N ALA A 380 -46.09 -1.26 -11.75
CA ALA A 380 -45.42 0.00 -11.40
C ALA A 380 -44.14 0.17 -12.23
N LYS A 381 -43.93 1.39 -12.70
CA LYS A 381 -43.00 1.81 -13.76
C LYS A 381 -41.54 1.75 -13.32
N ALA A 382 -40.67 1.23 -14.18
CA ALA A 382 -39.23 1.39 -14.10
C ALA A 382 -38.72 2.26 -15.26
N ALA A 383 -37.79 3.17 -14.96
CA ALA A 383 -36.94 3.88 -15.91
C ALA A 383 -35.65 4.31 -15.16
N PRO A 384 -34.51 4.51 -15.86
CA PRO A 384 -33.96 3.69 -16.92
C PRO A 384 -32.53 3.22 -16.57
N THR A 385 -32.20 1.99 -16.97
CA THR A 385 -30.85 1.42 -16.93
C THR A 385 -30.13 1.80 -18.22
N LEU A 386 -28.97 2.46 -18.13
CA LEU A 386 -28.10 2.69 -19.28
C LEU A 386 -27.32 1.40 -19.58
N SER A 387 -27.79 0.71 -20.63
CA SER A 387 -27.11 -0.38 -21.31
C SER A 387 -26.01 0.14 -22.23
N ARG A 388 -24.84 -0.52 -22.22
CA ARG A 388 -24.07 -0.72 -23.45
C ARG A 388 -23.40 -2.09 -23.42
N SER A 389 -24.05 -3.01 -24.13
CA SER A 389 -23.52 -4.30 -24.57
C SER A 389 -22.74 -4.11 -25.87
N HIS A 390 -21.59 -4.76 -26.00
CA HIS A 390 -21.18 -5.39 -27.26
C HIS A 390 -20.41 -6.67 -26.93
N GLN A 391 -20.98 -7.82 -27.30
CA GLN A 391 -20.32 -9.12 -27.37
C GLN A 391 -19.95 -9.43 -28.83
N LYS A 392 -18.69 -9.90 -28.99
CA LYS A 392 -18.14 -11.06 -29.76
C LYS A 392 -18.65 -11.38 -31.19
N PRO A 393 -17.82 -12.00 -32.05
CA PRO A 393 -17.67 -13.47 -31.96
C PRO A 393 -16.27 -14.04 -32.25
N GLU A 394 -16.05 -15.26 -31.75
CA GLU A 394 -15.02 -16.23 -32.17
C GLU A 394 -15.33 -16.82 -33.55
N GLN A 395 -14.29 -17.16 -34.30
CA GLN A 395 -14.32 -18.25 -35.28
C GLN A 395 -13.04 -19.11 -35.14
N GLU A 396 -13.26 -20.40 -34.91
CA GLU A 396 -12.31 -21.48 -35.19
C GLU A 396 -12.21 -21.68 -36.71
N GLU A 397 -10.99 -21.82 -37.23
CA GLU A 397 -10.74 -22.60 -38.45
C GLU A 397 -9.50 -23.47 -38.27
N LEU A 398 -9.74 -24.78 -38.30
CA LEU A 398 -8.75 -25.81 -38.60
C LEU A 398 -8.33 -25.69 -40.07
N SER A 399 -7.02 -25.68 -40.35
CA SER A 399 -6.52 -26.19 -41.63
C SER A 399 -5.29 -27.07 -41.42
N SER A 400 -5.46 -28.33 -41.82
CA SER A 400 -4.47 -29.37 -41.95
C SER A 400 -3.75 -29.25 -43.30
N LYS A 401 -2.42 -29.27 -43.31
CA LYS A 401 -1.64 -29.87 -44.42
C LYS A 401 -0.44 -30.63 -43.86
N SER A 402 -0.41 -31.91 -44.22
CA SER A 402 0.70 -32.86 -44.20
C SER A 402 1.86 -32.34 -45.09
N THR A 403 3.12 -32.76 -45.03
CA THR A 403 3.69 -34.11 -44.84
C THR A 403 5.23 -33.95 -44.77
N GLN A 404 5.90 -35.02 -44.34
CA GLN A 404 7.31 -35.39 -44.58
C GLN A 404 8.36 -34.87 -43.60
N GLY A 405 8.94 -35.86 -42.91
CA GLY A 405 10.06 -35.67 -42.01
C GLY A 405 11.36 -35.42 -42.74
N GLN A 406 12.24 -34.74 -42.02
CA GLN A 406 13.69 -34.85 -42.03
C GLN A 406 14.11 -34.28 -40.68
N GLY A 407 14.81 -35.07 -39.87
CA GLY A 407 15.55 -34.48 -38.76
C GLY A 407 16.62 -33.55 -39.30
N PRO A 408 16.91 -32.46 -38.58
CA PRO A 408 18.31 -32.19 -38.30
C PRO A 408 18.53 -31.93 -36.82
N GLN A 409 19.66 -32.44 -36.37
CA GLN A 409 20.32 -32.09 -35.12
C GLN A 409 20.38 -30.56 -34.97
N GLY A 410 19.94 -30.06 -33.83
CA GLY A 410 20.32 -28.76 -33.30
C GLY A 410 20.90 -29.00 -31.92
N GLU A 411 22.22 -29.05 -31.84
CA GLU A 411 22.97 -29.04 -30.58
C GLU A 411 22.50 -27.82 -29.75
N GLY A 412 21.90 -28.07 -28.60
CA GLY A 412 21.70 -27.01 -27.61
C GLY A 412 23.06 -26.65 -27.04
N ASP A 413 23.42 -25.37 -27.08
CA ASP A 413 24.64 -24.85 -26.44
C ASP A 413 24.68 -25.33 -24.98
N ALA A 414 25.56 -26.27 -24.68
CA ALA A 414 25.76 -26.77 -23.33
C ALA A 414 26.56 -25.75 -22.51
N ALA A 415 26.19 -25.58 -21.24
CA ALA A 415 26.99 -24.77 -20.33
C ALA A 415 28.42 -25.32 -20.27
N SER A 416 29.42 -24.45 -20.42
CA SER A 416 30.83 -24.83 -20.50
C SER A 416 31.70 -23.93 -19.62
N CYS A 417 32.90 -24.40 -19.28
CA CYS A 417 33.83 -23.68 -18.41
C CYS A 417 35.25 -23.79 -18.95
N SER A 418 36.01 -22.70 -18.88
CA SER A 418 37.45 -22.67 -19.12
C SER A 418 38.18 -22.01 -17.96
N VAL A 419 39.38 -22.51 -17.64
CA VAL A 419 40.24 -22.00 -16.57
C VAL A 419 41.60 -21.66 -17.17
N THR A 420 42.07 -20.44 -16.94
CA THR A 420 43.39 -19.97 -17.40
C THR A 420 44.13 -19.29 -16.25
N SER A 421 45.45 -19.46 -16.17
CA SER A 421 46.30 -18.70 -15.24
C SER A 421 47.08 -17.63 -15.98
N GLU A 422 47.15 -16.43 -15.40
CA GLU A 422 47.87 -15.27 -15.93
C GLU A 422 48.64 -14.60 -14.79
N THR A 423 49.81 -14.03 -15.07
CA THR A 423 50.57 -13.24 -14.08
C THR A 423 50.20 -11.77 -14.21
N ASP A 424 49.84 -11.12 -13.10
CA ASP A 424 49.54 -9.70 -13.07
C ASP A 424 50.80 -8.82 -13.14
N SER A 425 50.60 -7.51 -13.29
CA SER A 425 51.69 -6.52 -13.34
C SER A 425 52.52 -6.41 -12.04
N ALA A 426 52.06 -7.02 -10.95
CA ALA A 426 52.72 -7.09 -9.65
C ALA A 426 53.43 -8.45 -9.42
N GLY A 427 53.43 -9.35 -10.41
CA GLY A 427 54.07 -10.66 -10.30
C GLY A 427 53.27 -11.69 -9.48
N LEU A 428 51.96 -11.48 -9.31
CA LEU A 428 51.05 -12.41 -8.65
C LEU A 428 50.29 -13.23 -9.69
N GLU A 429 50.12 -14.53 -9.42
CA GLU A 429 49.34 -15.41 -10.28
C GLU A 429 47.83 -15.21 -10.03
N ILE A 430 47.10 -14.93 -11.11
CA ILE A 430 45.65 -14.78 -11.14
C ILE A 430 45.06 -15.94 -11.94
N ILE A 431 44.13 -16.67 -11.33
CA ILE A 431 43.33 -17.69 -11.98
C ILE A 431 42.04 -17.05 -12.47
N LYS A 432 41.80 -17.17 -13.78
CA LYS A 432 40.60 -16.67 -14.46
C LYS A 432 39.74 -17.84 -14.90
N VAL A 433 38.50 -17.86 -14.43
CA VAL A 433 37.50 -18.87 -14.77
C VAL A 433 36.40 -18.22 -15.61
N VAL A 434 36.17 -18.70 -16.83
CA VAL A 434 35.10 -18.23 -17.71
C VAL A 434 34.04 -19.31 -17.84
N VAL A 435 32.83 -18.99 -17.39
CA VAL A 435 31.69 -19.90 -17.34
C VAL A 435 30.64 -19.42 -18.32
N HIS A 436 30.30 -20.21 -19.34
CA HIS A 436 29.22 -19.92 -20.28
C HIS A 436 27.92 -20.54 -19.77
N LEU A 437 26.88 -19.70 -19.59
CA LEU A 437 25.59 -20.08 -19.03
C LEU A 437 24.46 -19.64 -19.98
N PRO A 438 24.14 -20.46 -21.00
CA PRO A 438 23.20 -20.08 -22.03
C PRO A 438 21.78 -19.89 -21.47
N GLY A 439 21.11 -18.82 -21.88
CA GLY A 439 19.75 -18.47 -21.48
C GLY A 439 19.64 -17.58 -20.23
N LEU A 440 20.73 -17.36 -19.49
CA LEU A 440 20.73 -16.39 -18.38
C LEU A 440 20.92 -14.97 -18.89
N SER A 441 20.21 -14.02 -18.28
CA SER A 441 20.27 -12.60 -18.70
C SER A 441 21.21 -11.75 -17.83
N SER A 442 21.50 -12.22 -16.61
CA SER A 442 22.26 -11.51 -15.58
C SER A 442 23.02 -12.48 -14.66
N ALA A 443 24.13 -12.03 -14.06
CA ALA A 443 24.83 -12.77 -13.01
C ALA A 443 23.98 -13.00 -11.75
N ALA A 444 22.94 -12.19 -11.50
CA ALA A 444 22.04 -12.39 -10.37
C ALA A 444 21.19 -13.66 -10.49
N GLU A 445 21.13 -14.28 -11.67
CA GLU A 445 20.41 -15.52 -11.93
C GLU A 445 21.30 -16.77 -11.70
N ALA A 446 22.52 -16.60 -11.17
CA ALA A 446 23.44 -17.67 -10.83
C ALA A 446 24.04 -17.48 -9.42
N SER A 447 24.22 -18.56 -8.67
CA SER A 447 25.02 -18.59 -7.45
C SER A 447 26.49 -18.86 -7.79
N LEU A 448 27.40 -18.31 -6.98
CA LEU A 448 28.84 -18.51 -7.07
C LEU A 448 29.36 -18.90 -5.68
N GLU A 449 29.99 -20.06 -5.58
CA GLU A 449 30.66 -20.53 -4.37
C GLU A 449 32.13 -20.81 -4.70
N VAL A 450 33.04 -20.22 -3.92
CA VAL A 450 34.49 -20.39 -4.10
C VAL A 450 35.06 -21.10 -2.88
N SER A 451 35.78 -22.19 -3.13
CA SER A 451 36.56 -22.93 -2.15
C SER A 451 38.05 -22.86 -2.54
N PRO A 452 38.99 -23.28 -1.67
CA PRO A 452 40.42 -23.21 -1.98
C PRO A 452 40.81 -23.91 -3.29
N THR A 453 40.13 -24.99 -3.67
CA THR A 453 40.48 -25.84 -4.82
C THR A 453 39.39 -25.94 -5.89
N GLU A 454 38.19 -25.41 -5.66
CA GLU A 454 37.05 -25.50 -6.58
C GLU A 454 36.23 -24.22 -6.62
N LEU A 455 35.69 -23.91 -7.79
CA LEU A 455 34.66 -22.89 -8.01
C LEU A 455 33.38 -23.54 -8.52
N LYS A 456 32.26 -23.28 -7.84
CA LYS A 456 30.93 -23.82 -8.17
C LYS A 456 30.01 -22.69 -8.62
N VAL A 457 29.36 -22.90 -9.75
CA VAL A 457 28.34 -22.00 -10.30
C VAL A 457 27.07 -22.77 -10.59
N ALA A 458 25.94 -22.34 -10.05
CA ALA A 458 24.65 -22.96 -10.30
C ALA A 458 23.62 -21.91 -10.70
N SER A 459 22.75 -22.22 -11.68
CA SER A 459 21.64 -21.35 -11.99
C SER A 459 20.58 -21.37 -10.87
N LEU A 460 20.04 -20.20 -10.57
CA LEU A 460 18.90 -20.02 -9.66
C LEU A 460 17.55 -20.14 -10.39
N ARG A 461 17.56 -20.32 -11.70
CA ARG A 461 16.36 -20.50 -12.52
C ARG A 461 15.96 -21.98 -12.60
N PRO A 462 14.75 -22.35 -12.14
CA PRO A 462 14.29 -23.74 -12.18
C PRO A 462 14.19 -24.32 -13.60
N ASP A 463 14.00 -23.45 -14.59
CA ASP A 463 13.82 -23.82 -16.00
C ASP A 463 15.14 -23.90 -16.78
N LEU A 464 16.27 -23.46 -16.21
CA LEU A 464 17.61 -23.53 -16.79
C LEU A 464 18.62 -24.08 -15.77
N PRO A 465 18.61 -25.38 -15.44
CA PRO A 465 19.32 -25.96 -14.28
C PRO A 465 20.83 -26.18 -14.53
N HIS A 466 21.54 -25.18 -15.04
CA HIS A 466 22.98 -25.23 -15.26
C HIS A 466 23.74 -25.41 -13.94
N ARG A 467 24.68 -26.35 -13.90
CA ARG A 467 25.60 -26.58 -12.77
C ARG A 467 27.00 -26.83 -13.27
N ILE A 468 27.94 -25.99 -12.86
CA ILE A 468 29.34 -26.07 -13.25
C ILE A 468 30.20 -26.12 -11.98
N CYS A 469 31.15 -27.05 -11.97
CA CYS A 469 32.19 -27.17 -10.96
C CYS A 469 33.53 -27.13 -11.67
N ALA A 470 34.28 -26.04 -11.48
CA ALA A 470 35.60 -25.85 -12.06
C ALA A 470 36.66 -26.17 -10.99
N VAL A 471 37.53 -27.14 -11.29
CA VAL A 471 38.70 -27.44 -10.45
C VAL A 471 39.78 -26.40 -10.73
N LEU A 472 40.31 -25.79 -9.67
CA LEU A 472 41.32 -24.76 -9.76
C LEU A 472 42.72 -25.41 -9.77
N PRO A 473 43.65 -24.93 -10.62
CA PRO A 473 44.97 -25.55 -10.77
C PRO A 473 45.89 -25.32 -9.56
N THR A 474 45.63 -24.27 -8.78
CA THR A 474 46.40 -23.86 -7.59
C THR A 474 45.40 -23.41 -6.52
N GLU A 475 45.76 -23.54 -5.24
CA GLU A 475 44.91 -23.03 -4.16
C GLU A 475 44.73 -21.51 -4.28
N VAL A 476 43.51 -21.02 -4.02
CA VAL A 476 43.17 -19.59 -4.16
C VAL A 476 42.76 -18.95 -2.84
N GLU A 477 43.01 -17.64 -2.73
CA GLU A 477 42.49 -16.81 -1.65
C GLU A 477 40.99 -16.58 -1.88
N THR A 478 40.13 -17.22 -1.08
CA THR A 478 38.66 -17.21 -1.27
C THR A 478 38.02 -15.84 -1.13
N SER A 479 38.66 -14.89 -0.42
CA SER A 479 38.22 -13.49 -0.28
C SER A 479 38.60 -12.60 -1.46
N SER A 480 39.42 -13.08 -2.41
CA SER A 480 39.93 -12.28 -3.53
C SER A 480 39.03 -12.29 -4.78
N SER A 481 37.88 -12.96 -4.72
CA SER A 481 37.04 -13.20 -5.89
C SER A 481 36.41 -11.93 -6.46
N THR A 482 36.67 -11.66 -7.74
CA THR A 482 35.95 -10.63 -8.51
C THR A 482 35.22 -11.29 -9.68
N ALA A 483 33.96 -10.92 -9.92
CA ALA A 483 33.13 -11.55 -10.95
C ALA A 483 32.54 -10.49 -11.89
N LYS A 484 32.50 -10.79 -13.19
CA LYS A 484 31.96 -9.90 -14.23
C LYS A 484 31.07 -10.68 -15.20
N TRP A 485 29.90 -10.13 -15.48
CA TRP A 485 28.92 -10.71 -16.41
C TRP A 485 28.99 -10.03 -17.79
N SER A 486 28.89 -10.83 -18.84
CA SER A 486 28.69 -10.37 -20.22
C SER A 486 27.33 -10.81 -20.72
N ARG A 487 26.39 -9.87 -20.87
CA ARG A 487 25.05 -10.15 -21.43
C ARG A 487 25.11 -10.58 -22.91
N ARG A 488 26.09 -10.08 -23.68
CA ARG A 488 26.24 -10.39 -25.10
C ARG A 488 26.74 -11.81 -25.35
N SER A 489 27.63 -12.31 -24.50
CA SER A 489 28.20 -13.66 -24.62
C SER A 489 27.64 -14.66 -23.59
N GLN A 490 26.72 -14.23 -22.72
CA GLN A 490 26.13 -15.03 -21.63
C GLN A 490 27.20 -15.76 -20.82
N GLN A 491 28.24 -15.01 -20.43
CA GLN A 491 29.42 -15.53 -19.75
C GLN A 491 29.65 -14.81 -18.42
N LEU A 492 29.95 -15.60 -17.39
CA LEU A 492 30.45 -15.15 -16.10
C LEU A 492 31.97 -15.35 -16.08
N THR A 493 32.73 -14.27 -15.94
CA THR A 493 34.18 -14.32 -15.74
C THR A 493 34.49 -14.08 -14.28
N VAL A 494 35.16 -15.02 -13.62
CA VAL A 494 35.61 -14.90 -12.22
C VAL A 494 37.13 -14.85 -12.18
N GLN A 495 37.70 -13.88 -11.48
CA GLN A 495 39.14 -13.78 -11.23
C GLN A 495 39.44 -14.02 -9.76
N LEU A 496 40.43 -14.87 -9.51
CA LEU A 496 40.86 -15.34 -8.19
C LEU A 496 42.37 -15.19 -8.08
N ARG A 497 42.89 -14.82 -6.91
CA ARG A 497 44.33 -14.78 -6.65
C ARG A 497 44.80 -16.14 -6.13
N ALA A 498 45.87 -16.68 -6.72
CA ALA A 498 46.51 -17.89 -6.20
C ALA A 498 47.23 -17.60 -4.87
N LEU A 499 47.13 -18.53 -3.92
CA LEU A 499 47.92 -18.53 -2.70
C LEU A 499 49.36 -18.88 -3.07
N ARG A 500 50.32 -18.08 -2.61
CA ARG A 500 51.74 -18.42 -2.76
C ARG A 500 52.03 -19.64 -1.91
N ASP A 501 52.59 -20.69 -2.50
CA ASP A 501 53.22 -21.77 -1.75
C ASP A 501 54.28 -21.18 -0.83
N THR A 502 54.04 -21.22 0.49
CA THR A 502 55.08 -21.00 1.50
C THR A 502 55.93 -22.25 1.69
N ALA A 503 56.41 -22.82 0.58
CA ALA A 503 57.40 -23.89 0.54
C ALA A 503 58.46 -23.47 -0.48
N GLY A 504 59.64 -23.09 0.04
CA GLY A 504 60.72 -22.38 -0.67
C GLY A 504 61.46 -23.18 -1.75
N PRO A 505 62.65 -22.71 -2.15
CA PRO A 505 63.75 -22.31 -1.25
C PRO A 505 63.94 -20.81 -1.03
#